data_AF-A0A060CH11-F1
#
_entry.id   AF-A0A060CH11-F1
#
_cell.length_a   1.000
_cell.length_b   1.000
_cell.length_c   1.000
_cell.angle_alpha   90.00
_cell.angle_beta   90.00
_cell.angle_gamma   90.00
#
_symmetry.space_group_name_H-M   'P 1'
#
loop_
_entity.id
_entity.type
_entity.pdbx_description
1 polymer ?
#
loop_
_entity_poly.entity_id
_entity_poly.type
_entity_poly.pdbx_seq_one_letter_code
_entity_poly.pdbx_strand_id
1 'polypeptide(L)'
;MATAISTCSYRLLGTGISDDAATFRRESFVSAADDVIVTRIESSRPGALAFEVWLDSPQPGEWIGEGDAALGYRGRNFGEHGVEGRLRFGIGVDLRLEGGHAERRGRRLVVRGATAAVLVVDIATSFRRFDDVSGDPEAILARRRASVAGKDYAALRAAHVAEHR
;
A
#
# COMPACT_ATOMS: atom_id res chain seq x y z
N MET A 1 12.79 9.59 17.93
CA MET A 1 11.93 8.41 17.69
C MET A 1 12.81 7.31 17.10
N ALA A 2 12.82 6.08 17.66
CA ALA A 2 13.91 5.12 17.43
C ALA A 2 13.82 4.27 16.13
N THR A 3 12.68 4.28 15.41
CA THR A 3 12.43 3.39 14.26
C THR A 3 11.63 4.00 13.10
N ALA A 4 11.06 5.20 13.24
CA ALA A 4 10.10 5.78 12.28
C ALA A 4 8.98 4.82 11.82
N ILE A 5 8.45 4.02 12.76
CA ILE A 5 7.28 3.16 12.54
C ILE A 5 6.10 3.70 13.33
N SER A 6 4.94 3.83 12.67
CA SER A 6 3.67 4.15 13.31
C SER A 6 2.93 2.86 13.65
N THR A 7 2.42 2.74 14.88
CA THR A 7 1.68 1.58 15.35
C THR A 7 0.32 1.99 15.91
N CYS A 8 -0.72 1.25 15.53
CA CYS A 8 -2.06 1.36 16.09
C CYS A 8 -2.52 -0.03 16.55
N SER A 9 -3.13 -0.13 17.73
CA SER A 9 -3.66 -1.39 18.24
C SER A 9 -5.01 -1.14 18.91
N TYR A 10 -5.98 -2.02 18.67
CA TYR A 10 -7.30 -1.95 19.28
C TYR A 10 -7.91 -3.34 19.40
N ARG A 11 -8.90 -3.48 20.28
CA ARG A 11 -9.65 -4.73 20.50
C ARG A 11 -11.10 -4.49 20.09
N LEU A 12 -11.66 -5.38 19.27
CA LEU A 12 -13.08 -5.32 18.90
C LEU A 12 -13.89 -6.23 19.82
N LEU A 13 -14.71 -5.64 20.68
CA LEU A 13 -15.52 -6.32 21.71
C LEU A 13 -16.84 -6.89 21.14
N GLY A 14 -16.82 -7.42 19.92
CA GLY A 14 -18.00 -7.76 19.12
C GLY A 14 -19.00 -8.75 19.75
N THR A 15 -18.73 -9.33 20.92
CA THR A 15 -19.66 -10.21 21.66
C THR A 15 -19.54 -10.12 23.20
N GLY A 16 -18.95 -9.06 23.76
CA GLY A 16 -18.79 -8.86 25.22
C GLY A 16 -17.35 -8.67 25.70
N ILE A 17 -17.17 -8.42 26.99
CA ILE A 17 -15.85 -8.40 27.67
C ILE A 17 -15.43 -9.85 27.88
N SER A 18 -14.93 -10.51 26.84
CA SER A 18 -14.26 -11.80 26.98
C SER A 18 -12.77 -11.66 26.70
N ASP A 19 -11.97 -12.48 27.36
CA ASP A 19 -10.52 -12.58 27.12
C ASP A 19 -10.20 -13.04 25.68
N ASP A 20 -11.21 -13.57 24.96
CA ASP A 20 -11.12 -14.06 23.57
C ASP A 20 -11.38 -12.99 22.49
N ALA A 21 -11.53 -11.73 22.88
CA ALA A 21 -11.77 -10.65 21.93
C ALA A 21 -10.53 -10.42 21.04
N ALA A 22 -10.74 -10.45 19.72
CA ALA A 22 -9.67 -10.26 18.75
C ALA A 22 -9.03 -8.88 18.92
N THR A 23 -7.70 -8.87 19.06
CA THR A 23 -6.89 -7.66 19.02
C THR A 23 -6.36 -7.48 17.61
N PHE A 24 -6.50 -6.29 17.06
CA PHE A 24 -6.00 -5.90 15.75
C PHE A 24 -4.85 -4.93 15.93
N ARG A 25 -3.78 -5.15 15.17
CA ARG A 25 -2.61 -4.28 15.16
C ARG A 25 -2.31 -3.86 13.72
N ARG A 26 -1.99 -2.59 13.55
CA ARG A 26 -1.49 -2.02 12.30
C ARG A 26 -0.12 -1.40 12.55
N GLU A 27 0.84 -1.76 11.71
CA GLU A 27 2.15 -1.10 11.62
C GLU A 27 2.31 -0.49 10.24
N SER A 28 2.72 0.78 10.18
CA SER A 28 2.92 1.50 8.92
C SER A 28 4.25 2.26 8.94
N PHE A 29 4.98 2.21 7.83
CA PHE A 29 6.21 2.95 7.61
C PHE A 29 6.43 3.25 6.12
N VAL A 30 7.31 4.22 5.84
CA VAL A 30 7.77 4.56 4.48
C VAL A 30 9.23 4.14 4.37
N SER A 31 9.50 3.05 3.66
CA SER A 31 10.85 2.49 3.52
C SER A 31 11.66 3.34 2.55
N ALA A 32 12.62 4.10 3.07
CA ALA A 32 13.60 4.79 2.23
C ALA A 32 14.52 3.80 1.48
N ALA A 33 14.78 2.63 2.07
CA ALA A 33 15.61 1.58 1.47
C ALA A 33 14.96 0.92 0.24
N ASP A 34 13.62 0.92 0.18
CA ASP A 34 12.85 0.21 -0.85
C ASP A 34 12.00 1.15 -1.73
N ASP A 35 11.90 2.43 -1.37
CA ASP A 35 11.09 3.45 -2.04
C ASP A 35 9.59 3.08 -2.12
N VAL A 36 9.05 2.53 -1.02
CA VAL A 36 7.66 2.10 -0.89
C VAL A 36 7.08 2.39 0.49
N ILE A 37 5.76 2.57 0.56
CA ILE A 37 5.00 2.60 1.81
C ILE A 37 4.57 1.17 2.14
N VAL A 38 4.79 0.75 3.39
CA VAL A 38 4.40 -0.59 3.86
C VAL A 38 3.40 -0.44 5.00
N THR A 39 2.32 -1.21 4.95
CA THR A 39 1.37 -1.34 6.05
C THR A 39 1.07 -2.80 6.32
N ARG A 40 1.41 -3.29 7.51
CA ARG A 40 0.97 -4.61 8.01
C ARG A 40 -0.26 -4.42 8.88
N ILE A 41 -1.27 -5.27 8.66
CA ILE A 41 -2.46 -5.38 9.50
C ILE A 41 -2.54 -6.84 9.97
N GLU A 42 -2.70 -7.07 11.26
CA GLU A 42 -2.77 -8.42 11.82
C GLU A 42 -3.86 -8.53 12.89
N SER A 43 -4.44 -9.72 13.01
CA SER A 43 -5.39 -10.08 14.07
C SER A 43 -4.77 -11.14 14.98
N SER A 44 -5.03 -11.02 16.29
CA SER A 44 -4.64 -12.04 17.28
C SER A 44 -5.45 -13.33 17.16
N ARG A 45 -6.55 -13.33 16.39
CA ARG A 45 -7.37 -14.51 16.12
C ARG A 45 -7.23 -14.92 14.66
N PRO A 46 -6.82 -16.18 14.38
CA PRO A 46 -6.74 -16.68 13.03
C PRO A 46 -8.06 -16.50 12.27
N GLY A 47 -7.97 -16.00 11.04
CA GLY A 47 -9.12 -15.80 10.15
C GLY A 47 -10.08 -14.67 10.54
N ALA A 48 -9.77 -13.86 11.56
CA ALA A 48 -10.64 -12.78 12.00
C ALA A 48 -10.44 -11.46 11.24
N LEU A 49 -9.46 -11.36 10.34
CA LEU A 49 -9.18 -10.14 9.58
C LEU A 49 -10.03 -10.09 8.29
N ALA A 50 -10.84 -9.05 8.18
CA ALA A 50 -11.60 -8.71 6.99
C ALA A 50 -11.66 -7.18 6.80
N PHE A 51 -11.39 -6.70 5.59
CA PHE A 51 -11.36 -5.27 5.27
C PHE A 51 -11.42 -5.04 3.75
N GLU A 52 -11.67 -3.80 3.35
CA GLU A 52 -11.59 -3.37 1.95
C GLU A 52 -10.42 -2.38 1.77
N VAL A 53 -9.77 -2.46 0.61
CA VAL A 53 -8.73 -1.52 0.17
C VAL A 53 -9.18 -0.89 -1.14
N TRP A 54 -9.05 0.43 -1.26
CA TRP A 54 -9.29 1.13 -2.51
C TRP A 54 -8.36 2.33 -2.64
N LEU A 55 -8.18 2.78 -3.88
CA LEU A 55 -7.49 4.02 -4.21
C LEU A 55 -8.51 5.08 -4.60
N ASP A 56 -8.29 6.29 -4.10
CA ASP A 56 -9.05 7.47 -4.49
C ASP A 56 -8.10 8.63 -4.79
N SER A 57 -8.49 9.48 -5.73
CA SER A 57 -7.67 10.60 -6.21
C SER A 57 -8.57 11.71 -6.74
N PRO A 58 -8.32 12.97 -6.36
CA PRO A 58 -9.00 14.10 -6.98
C PRO A 58 -8.48 14.35 -8.40
N GLN A 59 -7.24 13.95 -8.71
CA GLN A 59 -6.62 14.10 -10.02
C GLN A 59 -7.29 13.19 -11.05
N PRO A 60 -7.41 13.60 -12.32
CA PRO A 60 -8.01 12.79 -13.37
C PRO A 60 -7.12 11.61 -13.74
N GLY A 61 -7.75 10.47 -13.99
CA GLY A 61 -7.04 9.23 -14.27
C GLY A 61 -7.97 8.02 -14.32
N GLU A 62 -7.37 6.84 -14.32
CA GLU A 62 -8.06 5.57 -14.44
C GLU A 62 -7.48 4.51 -13.50
N TRP A 63 -8.35 3.62 -13.03
CA TRP A 63 -7.96 2.48 -12.22
C TRP A 63 -7.46 1.37 -13.14
N ILE A 64 -6.29 0.83 -12.80
CA ILE A 64 -5.62 -0.24 -13.54
C ILE A 64 -5.36 -1.44 -12.62
N GLY A 65 -4.94 -2.53 -13.21
CA GLY A 65 -4.54 -3.76 -12.51
C GLY A 65 -5.30 -4.97 -13.01
N GLU A 66 -4.73 -6.14 -12.79
CA GLU A 66 -5.31 -7.44 -13.07
C GLU A 66 -5.15 -8.34 -11.84
N GLY A 67 -6.06 -9.29 -11.66
CA GLY A 67 -6.05 -10.22 -10.53
C GLY A 67 -6.65 -9.66 -9.23
N ASP A 68 -6.56 -10.49 -8.19
CA ASP A 68 -7.28 -10.31 -6.91
C ASP A 68 -6.42 -9.74 -5.78
N ALA A 69 -5.14 -9.47 -6.05
CA ALA A 69 -4.16 -9.05 -5.04
C ALA A 69 -3.42 -7.75 -5.40
N ALA A 70 -3.88 -7.03 -6.43
CA ALA A 70 -3.27 -5.78 -6.85
C ALA A 70 -4.31 -4.72 -7.24
N LEU A 71 -4.01 -3.46 -6.92
CA LEU A 71 -4.70 -2.30 -7.46
C LEU A 71 -3.67 -1.36 -8.07
N GLY A 72 -4.08 -0.62 -9.08
CA GLY A 72 -3.33 0.53 -9.54
C GLY A 72 -4.23 1.67 -9.94
N TYR A 73 -3.62 2.84 -10.03
CA TYR A 73 -4.26 4.04 -10.53
C TYR A 73 -3.22 4.87 -11.27
N ARG A 74 -3.52 5.33 -12.47
CA ARG A 74 -2.64 6.21 -13.23
C ARG A 74 -3.40 7.43 -13.71
N GLY A 75 -2.70 8.55 -13.81
CA GLY A 75 -3.33 9.82 -14.17
C GLY A 75 -2.34 10.90 -14.50
N ARG A 76 -2.85 12.13 -14.54
CA ARG A 76 -2.05 13.36 -14.72
C ARG A 76 -2.53 14.44 -13.77
N ASN A 77 -1.67 15.40 -13.44
CA ASN A 77 -2.10 16.54 -12.66
C ASN A 77 -3.06 17.45 -13.45
N PHE A 78 -3.92 18.18 -12.75
CA PHE A 78 -4.68 19.29 -13.33
C PHE A 78 -3.75 20.42 -13.79
N GLY A 79 -4.20 21.16 -14.81
CA GLY A 79 -3.64 22.47 -15.10
C GLY A 79 -4.12 23.53 -14.10
N GLU A 80 -3.28 24.51 -13.82
CA GLU A 80 -3.58 25.58 -12.87
C GLU A 80 -2.99 26.91 -13.37
N HIS A 81 -3.66 28.03 -13.09
CA HIS A 81 -3.22 29.38 -13.51
C HIS A 81 -2.88 29.52 -15.01
N GLY A 82 -3.60 28.80 -15.87
CA GLY A 82 -3.37 28.80 -17.32
C GLY A 82 -2.19 27.93 -17.79
N VAL A 83 -1.53 27.21 -16.86
CA VAL A 83 -0.47 26.25 -17.16
C VAL A 83 -1.10 24.86 -17.32
N GLU A 84 -0.79 24.20 -18.43
CA GLU A 84 -1.26 22.85 -18.71
C GLU A 84 -0.64 21.81 -17.75
N GLY A 85 -1.46 20.91 -17.21
CA GLY A 85 -1.00 19.77 -16.42
C GLY A 85 -0.34 18.69 -17.28
N ARG A 86 0.99 18.60 -17.22
CA ARG A 86 1.80 17.65 -18.02
C ARG A 86 2.42 16.53 -17.21
N LEU A 87 2.38 16.59 -15.88
CA LEU A 87 2.98 15.61 -15.01
C LEU A 87 2.06 14.39 -14.90
N ARG A 88 2.54 13.24 -15.38
CA ARG A 88 1.85 11.95 -15.20
C ARG A 88 2.28 11.33 -13.88
N PHE A 89 1.42 10.49 -13.33
CA PHE A 89 1.72 9.72 -12.15
C PHE A 89 1.08 8.34 -12.21
N GLY A 90 1.63 7.43 -11.41
CA GLY A 90 1.07 6.11 -11.17
C GLY A 90 1.16 5.76 -9.69
N ILE A 91 0.19 4.99 -9.23
CA ILE A 91 0.11 4.40 -7.90
C ILE A 91 -0.10 2.90 -8.10
N GLY A 92 0.69 2.09 -7.39
CA GLY A 92 0.56 0.65 -7.34
C GLY A 92 0.38 0.17 -5.92
N VAL A 93 -0.53 -0.78 -5.70
CA VAL A 93 -0.74 -1.46 -4.43
C VAL A 93 -0.62 -2.96 -4.67
N ASP A 94 0.25 -3.61 -3.91
CA ASP A 94 0.35 -5.07 -3.79
C ASP A 94 -0.17 -5.50 -2.42
N LEU A 95 -1.08 -6.48 -2.42
CA LEU A 95 -1.62 -7.11 -1.23
C LEU A 95 -1.03 -8.51 -1.07
N ARG A 96 -0.47 -8.78 0.12
CA ARG A 96 0.05 -10.10 0.49
C ARG A 96 -0.68 -10.59 1.72
N LEU A 97 -1.22 -11.81 1.68
CA LEU A 97 -2.06 -12.35 2.75
C LEU A 97 -1.40 -13.51 3.48
N GLU A 98 -1.64 -13.58 4.78
CA GLU A 98 -1.40 -14.74 5.63
C GLU A 98 -2.75 -15.37 5.99
N GLY A 99 -3.13 -16.40 5.24
CA GLY A 99 -4.46 -17.01 5.29
C GLY A 99 -5.56 -16.17 4.64
N GLY A 100 -6.75 -16.74 4.52
CA GLY A 100 -7.89 -16.08 3.89
C GLY A 100 -7.76 -15.94 2.37
N HIS A 101 -8.54 -15.03 1.81
CA HIS A 101 -8.49 -14.69 0.39
C HIS A 101 -8.79 -13.20 0.17
N ALA A 102 -8.38 -12.70 -0.98
CA ALA A 102 -8.82 -11.42 -1.52
C ALA A 102 -9.60 -11.66 -2.81
N GLU A 103 -10.54 -10.76 -3.09
CA GLU A 103 -11.23 -10.70 -4.37
C GLU A 103 -11.28 -9.26 -4.84
N ARG A 104 -11.13 -9.04 -6.14
CA ARG A 104 -11.36 -7.71 -6.71
C ARG A 104 -12.84 -7.46 -6.94
N ARG A 105 -13.35 -6.35 -6.39
CA ARG A 105 -14.71 -5.84 -6.61
C ARG A 105 -14.63 -4.43 -7.19
N GLY A 106 -14.59 -4.36 -8.51
CA GLY A 106 -14.44 -3.10 -9.25
C GLY A 106 -13.13 -2.39 -8.92
N ARG A 107 -13.22 -1.30 -8.16
CA ARG A 107 -12.08 -0.44 -7.75
C ARG A 107 -11.52 -0.77 -6.36
N ARG A 108 -11.92 -1.91 -5.80
CA ARG A 108 -11.56 -2.33 -4.43
C ARG A 108 -11.02 -3.75 -4.41
N LEU A 109 -10.15 -4.03 -3.44
CA LEU A 109 -9.85 -5.39 -2.98
C LEU A 109 -10.64 -5.65 -1.71
N VAL A 110 -11.34 -6.77 -1.66
CA VAL A 110 -12.10 -7.21 -0.50
C VAL A 110 -11.38 -8.40 0.10
N VAL A 111 -10.89 -8.24 1.34
CA VAL A 111 -10.16 -9.27 2.07
C VAL A 111 -11.07 -9.94 3.08
N ARG A 112 -11.06 -11.27 3.12
CA ARG A 112 -11.87 -12.07 4.05
C ARG A 112 -11.09 -13.24 4.61
N GLY A 113 -11.28 -13.50 5.90
CA GLY A 113 -10.74 -14.69 6.56
C GLY A 113 -9.22 -14.71 6.70
N ALA A 114 -8.56 -13.54 6.64
CA ALA A 114 -7.11 -13.46 6.80
C ALA A 114 -6.73 -13.45 8.29
N THR A 115 -5.46 -13.73 8.57
CA THR A 115 -4.86 -13.51 9.90
C THR A 115 -3.98 -12.27 9.87
N ALA A 116 -3.22 -12.09 8.79
CA ALA A 116 -2.43 -10.91 8.54
C ALA A 116 -2.49 -10.53 7.05
N ALA A 117 -2.24 -9.26 6.79
CA ALA A 117 -2.11 -8.70 5.46
C ALA A 117 -0.99 -7.67 5.43
N VAL A 118 -0.24 -7.63 4.33
CA VAL A 118 0.78 -6.63 4.05
C VAL A 118 0.40 -5.90 2.77
N LEU A 119 0.24 -4.59 2.90
CA LEU A 119 0.04 -3.66 1.80
C LEU A 119 1.40 -3.02 1.48
N VAL A 120 1.84 -3.17 0.24
CA VAL A 120 3.00 -2.44 -0.30
C VAL A 120 2.47 -1.45 -1.32
N VAL A 121 2.68 -0.16 -1.07
CA VAL A 121 2.20 0.93 -1.91
C VAL A 121 3.40 1.66 -2.51
N ASP A 122 3.39 1.78 -3.83
CA ASP A 122 4.42 2.44 -4.62
C ASP A 122 3.78 3.59 -5.41
N ILE A 123 4.49 4.72 -5.51
CA ILE A 123 4.03 5.93 -6.18
C ILE A 123 5.17 6.49 -7.02
N ALA A 124 4.91 6.80 -8.28
CA ALA A 124 5.88 7.40 -9.18
C ALA A 124 5.25 8.53 -9.99
N THR A 125 6.06 9.50 -10.40
CA THR A 125 5.67 10.56 -11.34
C THR A 125 6.58 10.54 -12.57
N SER A 126 6.16 11.24 -13.63
CA SER A 126 6.98 11.41 -14.83
C SER A 126 8.03 12.52 -14.66
N PHE A 127 8.15 13.09 -13.47
CA PHE A 127 9.11 14.15 -13.20
C PHE A 127 10.54 13.61 -13.27
N ARG A 128 11.39 14.30 -14.02
CA ARG A 128 12.84 14.13 -13.98
C ARG A 128 13.50 15.39 -13.44
N ARG A 129 13.09 16.54 -13.97
CA ARG A 129 13.63 17.87 -13.67
C ARG A 129 12.56 18.95 -13.88
N PHE A 130 12.87 20.17 -13.49
CA PHE A 130 11.98 21.32 -13.63
C PHE A 130 11.49 21.57 -15.07
N ASP A 131 12.30 21.23 -16.07
CA ASP A 131 12.05 21.38 -17.49
C ASP A 131 11.75 20.04 -18.20
N ASP A 132 11.68 18.94 -17.45
CA ASP A 132 11.55 17.60 -18.00
C ASP A 132 10.56 16.73 -17.19
N VAL A 133 9.40 16.49 -17.81
CA VAL A 133 8.34 15.59 -17.31
C VAL A 133 8.14 14.37 -18.22
N SER A 134 9.18 14.00 -18.98
CA SER A 134 9.15 12.88 -19.94
C SER A 134 9.34 11.49 -19.29
N GLY A 135 9.45 11.43 -17.95
CA GLY A 135 9.57 10.21 -17.18
C GLY A 135 8.46 9.19 -17.46
N ASP A 136 8.74 7.93 -17.14
CA ASP A 136 7.75 6.85 -17.26
C ASP A 136 7.42 6.33 -15.85
N PRO A 137 6.30 6.78 -15.25
CA PRO A 137 5.85 6.29 -13.95
C PRO A 137 5.66 4.78 -13.94
N GLU A 138 5.13 4.19 -15.01
CA GLU A 138 4.78 2.76 -15.05
C GLU A 138 6.03 1.90 -15.04
N ALA A 139 7.04 2.27 -15.82
CA ALA A 139 8.34 1.59 -15.81
C ALA A 139 9.04 1.71 -14.44
N ILE A 140 8.92 2.87 -13.78
CA ILE A 140 9.48 3.07 -12.43
C ILE A 140 8.79 2.15 -11.42
N LEU A 141 7.45 2.12 -11.42
CA LEU A 141 6.66 1.26 -10.54
C LEU A 141 6.96 -0.23 -10.78
N ALA A 142 7.03 -0.65 -12.05
CA ALA A 142 7.31 -2.04 -12.40
C ALA A 142 8.69 -2.48 -11.87
N ARG A 143 9.71 -1.63 -12.02
CA ARG A 143 11.07 -1.91 -11.53
C ARG A 143 11.13 -2.01 -10.01
N ARG A 144 10.53 -1.06 -9.28
CA ARG A 144 10.51 -1.10 -7.81
C ARG A 144 9.71 -2.29 -7.29
N ARG A 145 8.54 -2.56 -7.86
CA ARG A 145 7.73 -3.75 -7.55
C ARG A 145 8.53 -5.03 -7.69
N ALA A 146 9.27 -5.19 -8.79
CA ALA A 146 10.14 -6.35 -9.00
C ALA A 146 11.23 -6.46 -7.91
N SER A 147 11.82 -5.34 -7.49
CA SER A 147 12.88 -5.32 -6.47
C SER A 147 12.41 -5.72 -5.06
N VAL A 148 11.11 -5.52 -4.75
CA VAL A 148 10.51 -5.86 -3.45
C VAL A 148 9.68 -7.15 -3.48
N ALA A 149 9.48 -7.76 -4.65
CA ALA A 149 8.62 -8.93 -4.83
C ALA A 149 9.06 -10.13 -3.95
N GLY A 150 10.37 -10.32 -3.78
CA GLY A 150 10.93 -11.40 -2.96
C GLY A 150 11.12 -11.08 -1.47
N LYS A 151 10.83 -9.84 -1.03
CA LYS A 151 11.01 -9.42 0.36
C LYS A 151 9.72 -9.64 1.13
N ASP A 152 9.76 -10.37 2.24
CA ASP A 152 8.62 -10.42 3.16
C ASP A 152 8.52 -9.16 4.03
N TYR A 153 7.52 -9.11 4.92
CA TYR A 153 7.36 -7.98 5.84
C TYR A 153 8.59 -7.76 6.74
N ALA A 154 9.16 -8.84 7.26
CA ALA A 154 10.28 -8.76 8.19
C ALA A 154 11.51 -8.16 7.50
N ALA A 155 11.78 -8.57 6.26
CA ALA A 155 12.86 -8.04 5.43
C ALA A 155 12.65 -6.55 5.11
N LEU A 156 11.45 -6.14 4.67
CA LEU A 156 11.12 -4.73 4.41
C LEU A 156 11.29 -3.87 5.67
N ARG A 157 10.78 -4.35 6.81
CA ARG A 157 10.88 -3.65 8.09
C ARG A 157 12.33 -3.55 8.57
N ALA A 158 13.12 -4.60 8.43
CA ALA A 158 14.53 -4.61 8.84
C ALA A 158 15.35 -3.63 8.00
N ALA A 159 15.15 -3.62 6.68
CA ALA A 159 15.81 -2.68 5.76
C ALA A 159 15.46 -1.22 6.11
N HIS A 160 14.17 -0.91 6.34
CA HIS A 160 13.72 0.40 6.78
C HIS A 160 14.38 0.85 8.09
N VAL A 161 14.37 -0.02 9.12
CA VAL A 161 14.94 0.33 10.43
C VAL A 161 16.46 0.52 10.36
N ALA A 162 17.15 -0.25 9.51
CA ALA A 162 18.58 -0.08 9.30
C ALA A 162 18.90 1.25 8.60
N GLU A 163 18.15 1.61 7.56
CA GLU A 163 18.34 2.86 6.81
C GLU A 163 17.98 4.12 7.62
N HIS A 164 16.98 4.03 8.51
CA HIS A 164 16.57 5.15 9.36
C HIS A 164 17.57 5.49 10.48
N ARG A 165 18.41 4.53 10.90
CA ARG A 165 19.29 4.66 12.06
C ARG A 165 20.67 5.19 11.68
#